data_AF-A0A943B2M8-F1
#
_entry.id   AF-A0A943B2M8-F1
#
_cell.length_a   1.000
_cell.length_b   1.000
_cell.length_c   1.000
_cell.angle_alpha   90.00
_cell.angle_beta   90.00
_cell.angle_gamma   90.00
#
_symmetry.space_group_name_H-M   'P 1'
#
loop_
_entity.id
_entity.type
_entity.pdbx_description
1 polymer ?
#
loop_
_entity_poly.entity_id
_entity_poly.type
_entity_poly.pdbx_seq_one_letter_code
_entity_poly.pdbx_strand_id
1 'polypeptide(L)' 'MKRKEIMKKLAAASCTFEEGGNHTRVYKDGRFVAVVGRHREIADRMVRVIERQTGVKLLP' A
#
# COMPACT_ATOMS: atom_id res chain seq x y z
N MET A 1 5.70 8.85 4.81
CA MET A 1 6.54 7.70 4.37
C MET A 1 6.70 7.66 2.85
N LYS A 2 7.84 7.16 2.32
CA LYS A 2 8.07 7.03 0.87
C LYS A 2 7.23 5.89 0.27
N ARG A 3 6.62 6.11 -0.90
CA ARG A 3 5.84 5.08 -1.64
C ARG A 3 6.64 3.79 -1.83
N LYS A 4 7.92 3.89 -2.17
CA LYS A 4 8.80 2.73 -2.38
C LYS A 4 8.90 1.83 -1.14
N GLU A 5 8.97 2.41 0.06
CA GLU A 5 9.04 1.65 1.31
C GLU A 5 7.70 0.94 1.59
N ILE A 6 6.58 1.63 1.36
CA ILE A 6 5.23 1.05 1.50
C ILE A 6 5.09 -0.15 0.56
N MET A 7 5.42 0.01 -0.72
CA MET A 7 5.32 -1.07 -1.70
C MET A 7 6.23 -2.25 -1.36
N LYS A 8 7.46 -2.00 -0.88
CA LYS A 8 8.38 -3.06 -0.45
C LYS A 8 7.82 -3.86 0.74
N LYS A 9 7.26 -3.19 1.75
CA LYS A 9 6.64 -3.86 2.91
C LYS A 9 5.38 -4.63 2.52
N LEU A 10 4.54 -4.06 1.67
CA LEU A 10 3.35 -4.75 1.16
C LEU A 10 3.72 -5.98 0.32
N ALA A 11 4.76 -5.88 -0.52
CA ALA A 11 5.24 -7.01 -1.31
C ALA A 11 5.78 -8.14 -0.42
N ALA A 12 6.51 -7.79 0.64
CA ALA A 12 6.98 -8.75 1.64
C ALA A 12 5.83 -9.43 2.41
N ALA A 13 4.66 -8.81 2.46
CA ALA A 13 3.44 -9.35 3.07
C ALA A 13 2.54 -10.09 2.06
N SER A 14 3.11 -10.60 0.96
CA SER A 14 2.41 -11.33 -0.10
C SER A 14 1.27 -10.54 -0.76
N CYS A 15 1.32 -9.21 -0.75
CA CYS A 15 0.37 -8.40 -1.49
C CYS A 15 0.81 -8.28 -2.96
N THR A 16 -0.16 -8.32 -3.86
CA THR A 16 0.03 -8.04 -5.29
C THR A 16 -0.45 -6.65 -5.66
N PHE A 17 0.04 -6.12 -6.77
CA PHE A 17 -0.21 -4.75 -7.19
C PHE A 17 -0.70 -4.68 -8.63
N GLU A 18 -1.69 -3.84 -8.86
CA GLU A 18 -2.17 -3.49 -10.20
C GLU A 18 -2.05 -1.97 -10.37
N GLU A 19 -1.21 -1.52 -11.29
CA GLU A 19 -1.08 -0.09 -11.59
C GLU A 19 -2.21 0.36 -12.52
N GLY A 20 -3.06 1.25 -12.02
CA GLY A 20 -3.99 2.03 -12.84
C GLY A 20 -3.41 3.40 -13.20
N GLY A 21 -4.18 4.19 -13.97
CA GLY A 21 -3.79 5.55 -14.36
C GLY A 21 -3.50 6.46 -13.16
N ASN A 22 -4.42 6.50 -12.18
CA ASN A 22 -4.35 7.42 -11.03
C ASN A 22 -3.78 6.77 -9.75
N HIS A 23 -4.06 5.49 -9.50
CA HIS A 23 -3.70 4.81 -8.25
C HIS A 23 -3.19 3.40 -8.50
N THR A 24 -2.31 2.91 -7.62
CA THR A 24 -1.95 1.48 -7.57
C THR A 24 -2.93 0.76 -6.65
N ARG A 25 -3.63 -0.23 -7.17
CA ARG A 25 -4.48 -1.11 -6.35
C ARG A 25 -3.62 -2.19 -5.72
N VAL A 26 -3.92 -2.49 -4.46
CA VAL A 26 -3.25 -3.52 -3.67
C VAL A 26 -4.24 -4.64 -3.44
N TYR A 27 -3.81 -5.86 -3.72
CA TYR A 27 -4.57 -7.07 -3.48
C TYR A 27 -3.82 -7.97 -2.51
N LYS A 28 -4.55 -8.74 -1.70
CA LYS A 28 -4.02 -9.72 -0.76
C LYS A 28 -4.90 -10.97 -0.87
N ASP A 29 -4.29 -12.13 -1.11
CA ASP A 29 -5.02 -13.38 -1.35
C ASP A 29 -6.09 -13.25 -2.47
N GLY A 30 -5.75 -12.50 -3.53
CA GLY A 30 -6.65 -12.23 -4.66
C GLY A 30 -7.80 -11.25 -4.37
N ARG A 31 -7.90 -10.71 -3.14
CA ARG A 31 -8.92 -9.72 -2.75
C ARG A 31 -8.33 -8.31 -2.75
N PHE A 32 -9.08 -7.37 -3.29
CA PHE A 32 -8.74 -5.96 -3.20
C PHE A 32 -8.77 -5.50 -1.74
N VAL A 33 -7.68 -4.91 -1.27
CA VAL A 33 -7.55 -4.45 0.12
C VAL A 33 -7.36 -2.95 0.24
N ALA A 34 -6.56 -2.32 -0.63
CA ALA A 34 -6.22 -0.91 -0.50
C ALA A 34 -5.83 -0.27 -1.83
N VAL A 35 -5.75 1.07 -1.84
CA VAL A 35 -5.12 1.84 -2.91
C VAL A 35 -3.94 2.63 -2.38
N VAL A 36 -2.88 2.70 -3.18
CA VAL A 36 -1.69 3.50 -2.92
C VAL A 36 -1.59 4.59 -3.98
N GLY A 37 -1.53 5.84 -3.54
CA GLY A 37 -1.33 6.98 -4.43
C GLY A 37 0.03 6.94 -5.15
N ARG A 38 0.13 7.56 -6.32
CA ARG A 38 1.40 7.65 -7.08
C ARG A 38 2.37 8.71 -6.55
N HIS A 39 2.00 9.42 -5.49
CA HIS A 39 2.86 10.41 -4.85
C HIS A 39 4.13 9.74 -4.29
N ARG A 40 5.27 10.43 -4.46
CA ARG A 40 6.57 9.95 -3.94
C ARG A 40 6.53 9.76 -2.42
N GLU A 41 5.84 10.66 -1.74
CA GLU A 41 5.60 10.63 -0.31
C GLU A 41 4.11 10.54 -0.03
N ILE A 42 3.76 9.63 0.88
CA ILE A 42 2.41 9.43 1.37
C ILE A 42 2.39 9.88 2.81
N ALA A 43 1.44 10.78 3.12
CA ALA A 43 1.24 11.29 4.47
C ALA A 43 0.96 10.14 5.44
N ASP A 44 1.50 10.20 6.66
CA ASP A 44 1.38 9.14 7.66
C ASP A 44 -0.07 8.79 7.99
N ARG A 45 -0.99 9.76 7.89
CA ARG A 45 -2.44 9.50 7.99
C ARG A 45 -2.92 8.47 6.96
N MET A 46 -2.49 8.60 5.70
CA MET A 46 -2.83 7.66 4.64
C MET A 46 -2.11 6.33 4.81
N VAL A 47 -0.87 6.34 5.31
CA VAL A 47 -0.15 5.11 5.64
C VAL A 47 -0.93 4.29 6.67
N ARG A 48 -1.39 4.91 7.75
CA ARG A 48 -2.21 4.24 8.79
C ARG A 48 -3.51 3.65 8.25
N VAL A 49 -4.14 4.31 7.27
CA VAL A 49 -5.33 3.78 6.60
C VAL A 49 -4.97 2.51 5.82
N ILE A 50 -3.88 2.56 5.05
CA ILE A 50 -3.38 1.40 4.29
C ILE A 50 -2.99 0.27 5.25
N GLU A 51 -2.33 0.55 6.38
CA GLU A 51 -2.01 -0.44 7.42
C GLU A 51 -3.26 -1.16 7.92
N ARG A 52 -4.31 -0.38 8.28
CA ARG A 52 -5.57 -0.94 8.76
C ARG A 52 -6.27 -1.79 7.70
N GLN A 53 -6.22 -1.38 6.43
CA GLN A 53 -6.85 -2.08 5.32
C GLN A 53 -6.12 -3.37 4.93
N THR A 54 -4.79 -3.34 4.94
CA THR A 54 -3.94 -4.46 4.51
C THR A 54 -3.60 -5.42 5.65
N GLY A 55 -3.75 -4.97 6.90
CA GLY A 55 -3.32 -5.67 8.10
C GLY A 55 -1.78 -5.74 8.23
N VAL A 56 -1.05 -4.92 7.48
CA VAL A 56 0.42 -4.89 7.47
C VAL A 56 0.89 -3.67 8.25
N LYS A 57 1.84 -3.85 9.17
CA LYS A 57 2.50 -2.72 9.83
C LYS A 57 3.51 -2.07 8.89
N LEU A 58 3.20 -0.85 8.48
CA LEU A 58 3.99 -0.02 7.57
C LEU A 58 4.78 1.04 8.32
N LEU A 59 4.26 1.58 9.42
CA LEU A 59 5.00 2.48 10.30
C LEU A 59 5.86 1.70 11.31
N PRO A 60 7.01 2.25 11.74
CA PRO A 60 7.76 1.72 12.88
C PRO A 60 6.94 1.78 14.18
#